data_AF-A0A3L7QTS5-F1
#
_entry.id   AF-A0A3L7QTS5-F1
#
_cell.length_a   1.000
_cell.length_b   1.000
_cell.length_c   1.000
_cell.angle_alpha   90.00
_cell.angle_beta   90.00
_cell.angle_gamma   90.00
#
_symmetry.space_group_name_H-M   'P 1'
#
loop_
_entity.id
_entity.type
_entity.pdbx_description
1 polymer ?
#
loop_
_entity_poly.entity_id
_entity_poly.type
_entity_poly.pdbx_seq_one_letter_code
_entity_poly.pdbx_strand_id
1 'polypeptide(L)'
;MSFHPSSAWFLLFLPLAALAWWNWFRPARRSAIRFSSIARCDGIAPSIWNRLRPLVPTLRMLALALVIIAIARPVKSNESTKTFVEGVAIEMVLDRSGSMRAHDFKVGGKDVERLTALKVVAEDFVSGGDGLRGRKNDLLGVVTFAAFADAVVPLTLDHDVVIDSLRQLRTAEQNEDGTAIGDALALGVEKLKDAADRANADGEMRIRSKVLLLLTDGENNAGEIEPTDAAQLALACGVKIYAIGMGTKGLAPFPMETPFGTQFVQQPVNIDEELLTKLSTDTGGQYFRATDTDSLVKIYETIDQLEKSNVEEQKLVRYRDFAVEPFTLAGFSVPPFLALALILLCVELFLSHTRLRVLP
;
A
#
# COMPACT_ATOMS: atom_id res chain seq x y z
N MET A 1 -14.69 -22.14 -6.69
CA MET A 1 -15.40 -21.50 -7.83
C MET A 1 -16.74 -21.08 -7.27
N SER A 2 -16.89 -19.79 -7.04
CA SER A 2 -18.06 -19.17 -6.42
C SER A 2 -18.89 -18.51 -7.51
N PHE A 3 -20.20 -18.69 -7.50
CA PHE A 3 -21.05 -18.00 -8.46
C PHE A 3 -21.36 -16.59 -7.95
N HIS A 4 -21.50 -15.62 -8.85
CA HIS A 4 -21.83 -14.25 -8.45
C HIS A 4 -23.21 -14.25 -7.74
N PRO A 5 -23.38 -13.58 -6.58
CA PRO A 5 -24.58 -13.71 -5.74
C PRO A 5 -25.89 -13.39 -6.47
N SER A 6 -25.86 -12.43 -7.41
CA SER A 6 -27.03 -12.04 -8.20
C SER A 6 -27.40 -13.01 -9.33
N SER A 7 -26.48 -13.86 -9.79
CA SER A 7 -26.70 -14.81 -10.88
C SER A 7 -26.70 -16.28 -10.45
N ALA A 8 -26.32 -16.58 -9.21
CA ALA A 8 -26.28 -17.95 -8.68
C ALA A 8 -27.65 -18.66 -8.74
N TRP A 9 -28.75 -17.92 -8.65
CA TRP A 9 -30.11 -18.45 -8.73
C TRP A 9 -30.43 -19.13 -10.07
N PHE A 10 -29.71 -18.82 -11.16
CA PHE A 10 -29.91 -19.48 -12.45
C PHE A 10 -29.53 -20.97 -12.43
N LEU A 11 -28.71 -21.43 -11.47
CA LEU A 11 -28.41 -22.84 -11.28
C LEU A 11 -29.64 -23.67 -10.90
N LEU A 12 -30.69 -23.03 -10.38
CA LEU A 12 -31.95 -23.67 -10.04
C LEU A 12 -32.73 -24.15 -11.28
N PHE A 13 -32.36 -23.68 -12.49
CA PHE A 13 -32.90 -24.20 -13.75
C PHE A 13 -32.25 -25.52 -14.23
N LEU A 14 -31.09 -25.88 -13.67
CA LEU A 14 -30.40 -27.13 -13.99
C LEU A 14 -31.21 -28.40 -13.62
N PRO A 15 -31.86 -28.49 -12.43
CA PRO A 15 -32.77 -29.60 -12.14
C PRO A 15 -34.01 -29.61 -13.05
N LEU A 16 -34.50 -28.45 -13.50
CA LEU A 16 -35.61 -28.38 -14.46
C LEU A 16 -35.21 -28.96 -15.83
N ALA A 17 -33.98 -28.65 -16.28
CA ALA A 17 -33.38 -29.27 -17.46
C ALA A 17 -33.24 -30.79 -17.28
N ALA A 18 -32.73 -31.27 -16.13
CA ALA A 18 -32.63 -32.70 -15.84
C ALA A 18 -34.00 -33.40 -15.83
N LEU A 19 -35.05 -32.73 -15.36
CA LEU A 19 -36.42 -33.26 -15.35
C LEU A 19 -37.01 -33.34 -16.76
N ALA A 20 -36.73 -32.35 -17.60
CA ALA A 20 -37.09 -32.38 -19.02
C ALA A 20 -36.37 -33.52 -19.77
N TRP A 21 -35.08 -33.74 -19.49
CA TRP A 21 -34.35 -34.90 -19.98
C TRP A 21 -35.01 -36.19 -19.53
N TRP A 22 -35.27 -36.34 -18.23
CA TRP A 22 -35.86 -37.55 -17.67
C TRP A 22 -37.21 -37.87 -18.32
N ASN A 23 -38.09 -36.87 -18.45
CA ASN A 23 -39.39 -37.04 -19.07
C ASN A 23 -39.30 -37.41 -20.57
N TRP A 24 -38.27 -36.94 -21.27
CA TRP A 24 -38.04 -37.26 -22.67
C TRP A 24 -37.53 -38.69 -22.90
N PHE A 25 -36.72 -39.20 -21.97
CA PHE A 25 -36.21 -40.57 -21.99
C PHE A 25 -37.17 -41.60 -21.38
N ARG A 26 -38.22 -41.15 -20.67
CA ARG A 26 -39.32 -42.04 -20.34
C ARG A 26 -39.91 -42.60 -21.64
N PRO A 27 -40.31 -43.88 -21.66
CA PRO A 27 -41.06 -44.43 -22.77
C PRO A 27 -42.40 -43.70 -22.83
N ALA A 28 -42.42 -42.58 -23.57
CA ALA A 28 -43.66 -41.96 -23.95
C ALA A 28 -44.47 -43.03 -24.67
N ARG A 29 -45.77 -43.10 -24.38
CA ARG A 29 -46.75 -43.78 -25.23
C ARG A 29 -46.75 -43.04 -26.56
N ARG A 30 -45.73 -43.30 -27.39
CA ARG A 30 -45.61 -42.74 -28.73
C ARG A 30 -46.87 -43.17 -29.47
N SER A 31 -47.42 -42.25 -30.26
CA SER A 31 -48.52 -42.57 -31.16
C SER A 31 -48.04 -43.69 -32.08
N ALA A 32 -48.43 -44.92 -31.76
CA ALA A 32 -48.07 -46.10 -32.51
C ALA A 32 -49.15 -46.28 -33.56
N ILE A 33 -48.76 -46.21 -34.83
CA ILE A 33 -49.65 -46.57 -35.93
C ILE A 33 -49.85 -48.09 -35.83
N ARG A 34 -51.09 -48.53 -35.64
CA ARG A 34 -51.42 -49.96 -35.64
C ARG A 34 -51.16 -50.50 -37.04
N PHE A 35 -50.29 -51.49 -37.15
CA PHE A 35 -49.95 -52.16 -38.40
C PHE A 35 -50.30 -53.64 -38.30
N SER A 36 -50.86 -54.22 -39.35
CA SER A 36 -51.51 -55.55 -39.31
C SER A 36 -50.55 -56.74 -39.11
N SER A 37 -49.25 -56.59 -39.36
CA SER A 37 -48.27 -57.63 -39.00
C SER A 37 -46.84 -57.09 -38.93
N ILE A 38 -46.11 -57.37 -37.85
CA ILE A 38 -44.70 -56.96 -37.64
C ILE A 38 -43.74 -58.14 -37.89
N ALA A 39 -44.27 -59.35 -38.13
CA ALA A 39 -43.52 -60.61 -38.23
C ALA A 39 -42.39 -60.64 -39.31
N ARG A 40 -42.41 -59.74 -40.30
CA ARG A 40 -41.32 -59.60 -41.28
C ARG A 40 -40.12 -58.76 -40.79
N CYS A 41 -40.21 -58.15 -39.61
CA CYS A 41 -39.20 -57.24 -39.06
C CYS A 41 -38.46 -57.79 -37.83
N ASP A 42 -38.84 -58.96 -37.31
CA ASP A 42 -38.29 -59.54 -36.06
C ASP A 42 -36.80 -59.97 -36.14
N GLY A 43 -36.18 -59.91 -37.32
CA GLY A 43 -34.76 -60.26 -37.52
C GLY A 43 -33.83 -59.08 -37.83
N ILE A 44 -34.34 -57.83 -37.84
CA ILE A 44 -33.53 -56.66 -38.20
C ILE A 44 -32.77 -56.19 -36.96
N ALA A 45 -31.46 -56.44 -36.92
CA ALA A 45 -30.60 -55.90 -35.87
C ALA A 45 -30.72 -54.37 -35.81
N PRO A 46 -30.78 -53.75 -34.62
CA PRO A 46 -30.86 -52.31 -34.52
C PRO A 46 -29.63 -51.69 -35.18
N SER A 47 -29.84 -50.93 -36.25
CA SER A 47 -28.78 -50.19 -36.92
C SER A 47 -28.05 -49.29 -35.90
N ILE A 48 -26.74 -49.11 -36.10
CA ILE A 48 -25.87 -48.25 -35.26
C ILE A 48 -26.50 -46.86 -35.09
N TRP A 49 -27.19 -46.36 -36.12
CA TRP A 49 -27.92 -45.08 -36.10
C TRP A 49 -29.13 -45.07 -35.16
N ASN A 50 -29.82 -46.19 -34.98
CA ASN A 50 -30.92 -46.31 -34.00
C ASN A 50 -30.38 -46.31 -32.56
N ARG A 51 -29.17 -46.86 -32.35
CA ARG A 51 -28.48 -46.85 -31.06
C ARG A 51 -27.90 -45.48 -30.71
N LEU A 52 -27.54 -44.67 -31.72
CA LEU A 52 -27.10 -43.27 -31.59
C LEU A 52 -28.25 -42.25 -31.53
N ARG A 53 -29.49 -42.67 -31.74
CA ARG A 53 -30.68 -41.82 -31.64
C ARG A 53 -30.79 -41.01 -30.33
N PRO A 54 -30.51 -41.56 -29.12
CA PRO A 54 -30.57 -40.77 -27.90
C PRO A 54 -29.49 -39.67 -27.84
N LEU A 55 -28.45 -39.72 -28.68
CA LEU A 55 -27.36 -38.74 -28.69
C LEU A 55 -27.86 -37.31 -28.99
N VAL A 56 -28.84 -37.16 -29.88
CA VAL A 56 -29.39 -35.85 -30.28
C VAL A 56 -30.01 -35.10 -29.09
N PRO A 57 -30.99 -35.68 -28.35
CA PRO A 57 -31.51 -35.02 -27.16
C PRO A 57 -30.44 -34.88 -26.07
N THR A 58 -29.46 -35.80 -25.98
CA THR A 58 -28.36 -35.64 -25.00
C THR A 58 -27.51 -34.39 -25.26
N LEU A 59 -27.18 -34.13 -26.53
CA LEU A 59 -26.42 -32.95 -26.94
C LEU A 59 -27.18 -31.66 -26.65
N ARG A 60 -28.49 -31.65 -26.96
CA ARG A 60 -29.37 -30.50 -26.71
C ARG A 60 -29.38 -30.10 -25.23
N MET A 61 -29.49 -31.08 -24.36
CA MET A 61 -29.53 -30.84 -22.93
C MET A 61 -28.16 -30.48 -22.34
N LEU A 62 -27.07 -31.03 -22.89
CA LEU A 62 -25.71 -30.63 -22.54
C LEU A 62 -25.45 -29.17 -22.93
N ALA A 63 -25.89 -28.76 -24.13
CA ALA A 63 -25.82 -27.37 -24.58
C ALA A 63 -26.62 -26.44 -23.65
N LEU A 64 -27.85 -26.84 -23.27
CA LEU A 64 -28.67 -26.09 -22.32
C LEU A 64 -28.00 -25.94 -20.96
N ALA A 65 -27.39 -27.02 -20.43
CA ALA A 65 -26.66 -26.98 -19.16
C ALA A 65 -25.46 -26.01 -19.22
N LEU A 66 -24.72 -26.00 -20.33
CA LEU A 66 -23.59 -25.09 -20.53
C LEU A 66 -24.04 -23.62 -20.65
N VAL A 67 -25.18 -23.34 -21.30
CA VAL A 67 -25.76 -21.99 -21.33
C VAL A 67 -26.16 -21.53 -19.92
N ILE A 68 -26.81 -22.40 -19.14
CA ILE A 68 -27.19 -22.09 -17.76
C ILE A 68 -25.94 -21.79 -16.91
N ILE A 69 -24.88 -22.59 -17.05
CA ILE A 69 -23.61 -22.36 -16.35
C ILE A 69 -22.96 -21.04 -16.81
N ALA A 70 -22.98 -20.72 -18.11
CA ALA A 70 -22.45 -19.47 -18.63
C ALA A 70 -23.20 -18.24 -18.07
N ILE A 71 -24.54 -18.30 -18.00
CA ILE A 71 -25.38 -17.24 -17.42
C ILE A 71 -25.16 -17.13 -15.90
N ALA A 72 -24.94 -18.26 -15.22
CA ALA A 72 -24.65 -18.27 -13.79
C ALA A 72 -23.33 -17.56 -13.44
N ARG A 73 -22.46 -17.29 -14.45
CA ARG A 73 -21.17 -16.61 -14.32
C ARG A 73 -20.32 -17.23 -13.22
N PRO A 74 -19.67 -18.37 -13.47
CA PRO A 74 -18.79 -18.95 -12.48
C PRO A 74 -17.59 -18.04 -12.27
N VAL A 75 -17.54 -17.41 -11.10
CA VAL A 75 -16.41 -16.58 -10.69
C VAL A 75 -15.43 -17.45 -9.92
N LYS A 76 -14.14 -17.25 -10.09
CA LYS A 76 -13.19 -17.70 -9.08
C LYS A 76 -13.10 -16.56 -8.08
N SER A 77 -13.74 -16.70 -6.90
CA SER A 77 -13.49 -15.77 -5.79
C SER A 77 -11.99 -15.82 -5.51
N ASN A 78 -11.31 -14.79 -6.01
CA ASN A 78 -10.02 -14.42 -5.48
C ASN A 78 -10.34 -13.54 -4.28
N GLU A 79 -9.79 -13.89 -3.13
CA GLU A 79 -9.85 -13.06 -1.94
C GLU A 79 -9.50 -11.63 -2.31
N SER A 80 -10.30 -10.69 -1.81
CA SER A 80 -10.05 -9.26 -1.92
C SER A 80 -8.67 -8.97 -1.36
N THR A 81 -7.67 -8.87 -2.22
CA THR A 81 -6.39 -8.33 -1.77
C THR A 81 -6.63 -6.84 -1.59
N LYS A 82 -6.73 -6.40 -0.32
CA LYS A 82 -6.61 -4.98 0.02
C LYS A 82 -5.26 -4.54 -0.55
N THR A 83 -5.27 -3.57 -1.47
CA THR A 83 -4.02 -2.92 -1.89
C THR A 83 -3.55 -2.11 -0.70
N PHE A 84 -2.65 -2.67 0.10
CA PHE A 84 -2.03 -1.91 1.18
C PHE A 84 -1.16 -0.83 0.54
N VAL A 85 -1.38 0.41 0.94
CA VAL A 85 -0.40 1.46 0.69
C VAL A 85 0.75 1.17 1.63
N GLU A 86 1.91 0.82 1.06
CA GLU A 86 3.14 0.65 1.84
C GLU A 86 3.76 2.03 2.05
N GLY A 87 4.16 2.30 3.28
CA GLY A 87 4.75 3.56 3.66
C GLY A 87 5.77 3.41 4.78
N VAL A 88 6.49 4.49 5.02
CA VAL A 88 7.44 4.63 6.12
C VAL A 88 6.78 5.44 7.24
N ALA A 89 7.04 5.09 8.49
CA ALA A 89 6.71 5.94 9.62
C ALA A 89 7.96 6.74 10.00
N ILE A 90 7.87 8.07 9.97
CA ILE A 90 8.99 8.99 10.18
C ILE A 90 8.64 9.94 11.33
N GLU A 91 9.43 9.91 12.39
CA GLU A 91 9.35 10.89 13.47
C GLU A 91 10.48 11.90 13.32
N MET A 92 10.14 13.17 13.17
CA MET A 92 11.11 14.26 13.18
C MET A 92 11.28 14.73 14.62
N VAL A 93 12.47 14.51 15.18
CA VAL A 93 12.86 14.91 16.53
C VAL A 93 13.76 16.13 16.43
N LEU A 94 13.17 17.30 16.67
CA LEU A 94 13.76 18.61 16.35
C LEU A 94 14.24 19.31 17.62
N ASP A 95 15.51 19.68 17.64
CA ASP A 95 16.07 20.53 18.68
C ASP A 95 15.55 21.97 18.54
N ARG A 96 15.07 22.53 19.64
CA ARG A 96 14.66 23.93 19.74
C ARG A 96 15.40 24.69 20.84
N SER A 97 16.51 24.16 21.34
CA SER A 97 17.36 24.80 22.35
C SER A 97 17.95 26.13 21.87
N GLY A 98 18.51 26.93 22.79
CA GLY A 98 19.02 28.27 22.51
C GLY A 98 20.11 28.31 21.43
N SER A 99 20.88 27.25 21.26
CA SER A 99 21.91 27.12 20.21
C SER A 99 21.34 27.19 18.79
N MET A 100 20.09 26.77 18.61
CA MET A 100 19.40 26.78 17.31
C MET A 100 19.02 28.19 16.80
N ARG A 101 19.32 29.24 17.59
CA ARG A 101 19.19 30.67 17.18
C ARG A 101 20.39 31.19 16.39
N ALA A 102 21.44 30.40 16.20
CA ALA A 102 22.60 30.82 15.42
C ALA A 102 22.21 31.14 13.95
N HIS A 103 22.79 32.21 13.39
CA HIS A 103 22.56 32.67 12.01
C HIS A 103 23.66 32.20 11.04
N ASP A 104 23.97 30.90 11.03
CA ASP A 104 24.96 30.31 10.12
C ASP A 104 24.36 29.59 8.90
N PHE A 105 23.03 29.63 8.75
CA PHE A 105 22.32 29.09 7.59
C PHE A 105 21.73 30.21 6.73
N LYS A 106 21.46 29.89 5.45
CA LYS A 106 20.92 30.83 4.48
C LYS A 106 19.67 30.30 3.80
N VAL A 107 18.63 31.11 3.73
CA VAL A 107 17.42 30.81 2.96
C VAL A 107 17.12 31.97 2.03
N GLY A 108 16.98 31.71 0.73
CA GLY A 108 16.77 32.75 -0.27
C GLY A 108 17.89 33.81 -0.30
N GLY A 109 19.12 33.41 0.03
CA GLY A 109 20.29 34.29 0.09
C GLY A 109 20.40 35.18 1.34
N LYS A 110 19.50 35.04 2.33
CA LYS A 110 19.53 35.78 3.59
C LYS A 110 19.97 34.88 4.74
N ASP A 111 20.79 35.42 5.64
CA ASP A 111 21.18 34.73 6.88
C ASP A 111 19.97 34.58 7.81
N VAL A 112 19.68 33.35 8.22
CA VAL A 112 18.54 33.00 9.07
C VAL A 112 18.99 32.08 10.20
N GLU A 113 18.18 31.99 11.24
CA GLU A 113 18.39 31.04 12.34
C GLU A 113 18.42 29.60 11.83
N ARG A 114 19.23 28.73 12.46
CA ARG A 114 19.26 27.28 12.17
C ARG A 114 17.87 26.66 12.21
N LEU A 115 17.09 26.96 13.25
CA LEU A 115 15.72 26.47 13.38
C LEU A 115 14.84 26.95 12.21
N THR A 116 15.04 28.17 11.72
CA THR A 116 14.30 28.68 10.57
C THR A 116 14.67 27.93 9.29
N ALA A 117 15.95 27.69 9.04
CA ALA A 117 16.39 26.88 7.90
C ALA A 117 15.87 25.44 7.98
N LEU A 118 15.92 24.84 9.17
CA LEU A 118 15.37 23.52 9.47
C LEU A 118 13.89 23.42 9.09
N LYS A 119 13.07 24.39 9.53
CA LYS A 119 11.63 24.44 9.26
C LYS A 119 11.33 24.45 7.75
N VAL A 120 12.09 25.25 6.99
CA VAL A 120 11.92 25.34 5.52
C VAL A 120 12.26 24.01 4.85
N VAL A 121 13.42 23.42 5.17
CA VAL A 121 13.82 22.15 4.54
C VAL A 121 12.92 20.99 4.98
N ALA A 122 12.46 20.98 6.23
CA ALA A 122 11.50 19.98 6.71
C ALA A 122 10.14 20.12 6.00
N GLU A 123 9.66 21.36 5.77
CA GLU A 123 8.45 21.61 4.99
C GLU A 123 8.59 21.11 3.54
N ASP A 124 9.72 21.37 2.90
CA ASP A 124 10.01 20.87 1.54
C ASP A 124 10.10 19.35 1.51
N PHE A 125 10.66 18.73 2.55
CA PHE A 125 10.72 17.27 2.70
C PHE A 125 9.33 16.63 2.82
N VAL A 126 8.43 17.24 3.58
CA VAL A 126 7.05 16.76 3.73
C VAL A 126 6.26 16.96 2.43
N SER A 127 6.26 18.19 1.89
CA SER A 127 5.42 18.59 0.76
C SER A 127 5.93 18.16 -0.62
N GLY A 128 7.25 17.98 -0.76
CA GLY A 128 7.92 17.72 -2.04
C GLY A 128 8.40 18.98 -2.77
N GLY A 129 8.93 19.95 -2.03
CA GLY A 129 9.59 21.17 -2.54
C GLY A 129 11.07 20.93 -2.92
N ASP A 130 11.67 21.88 -3.64
CA ASP A 130 13.11 21.98 -3.97
C ASP A 130 13.85 20.63 -4.22
N GLY A 131 13.39 19.87 -5.22
CA GLY A 131 14.04 18.63 -5.66
C GLY A 131 13.61 17.36 -4.91
N LEU A 132 12.86 17.49 -3.82
CA LEU A 132 12.29 16.38 -3.06
C LEU A 132 10.95 15.93 -3.65
N ARG A 133 10.61 14.64 -3.48
CA ARG A 133 9.40 14.04 -4.08
C ARG A 133 8.13 14.18 -3.25
N GLY A 134 8.27 14.57 -1.99
CA GLY A 134 7.19 14.65 -1.00
C GLY A 134 6.74 13.28 -0.50
N ARG A 135 6.08 13.27 0.66
CA ARG A 135 5.86 12.05 1.47
C ARG A 135 4.42 11.59 1.55
N LYS A 136 3.68 11.64 0.44
CA LYS A 136 2.21 11.42 0.37
C LYS A 136 1.68 10.16 1.06
N ASN A 137 2.48 9.11 1.17
CA ASN A 137 2.08 7.82 1.72
C ASN A 137 2.81 7.47 3.03
N ASP A 138 3.53 8.42 3.64
CA ASP A 138 4.27 8.18 4.88
C ASP A 138 3.55 8.81 6.07
N LEU A 139 3.64 8.13 7.21
CA LEU A 139 3.20 8.69 8.49
C LEU A 139 4.29 9.62 9.01
N LEU A 140 3.93 10.87 9.29
CA LEU A 140 4.86 11.88 9.77
C LEU A 140 4.43 12.38 11.14
N GLY A 141 5.37 12.42 12.07
CA GLY A 141 5.20 13.04 13.39
C GLY A 141 6.31 14.03 13.68
N VAL A 142 6.06 14.91 14.65
CA VAL A 142 7.00 15.94 15.09
C VAL A 142 7.08 15.93 16.61
N VAL A 143 8.26 15.60 17.13
CA VAL A 143 8.68 15.83 18.51
C VAL A 143 9.66 16.98 18.51
N THR A 144 9.51 17.89 19.46
CA THR A 144 10.49 18.96 19.69
C THR A 144 11.09 18.80 21.06
N PHE A 145 12.34 19.22 21.23
CA PHE A 145 12.97 19.15 22.53
C PHE A 145 13.91 20.31 22.81
N ALA A 146 14.01 20.65 24.09
CA ALA A 146 15.06 21.48 24.67
C ALA A 146 15.41 20.83 26.03
N ALA A 147 15.19 21.50 27.16
CA ALA A 147 15.33 20.87 28.48
C ALA A 147 14.34 19.70 28.70
N PHE A 148 13.21 19.72 28.00
CA PHE A 148 12.18 18.67 28.01
C PHE A 148 11.79 18.33 26.57
N ALA A 149 11.25 17.13 26.37
CA ALA A 149 10.76 16.65 25.08
C ALA A 149 9.22 16.67 25.02
N ASP A 150 8.69 17.24 23.93
CA ASP A 150 7.26 17.41 23.70
C ASP A 150 6.86 16.86 22.33
N ALA A 151 5.80 16.06 22.29
CA ALA A 151 5.19 15.61 21.04
C ALA A 151 4.22 16.69 20.54
N VAL A 152 4.62 17.43 19.50
CA VAL A 152 3.85 18.54 18.95
C VAL A 152 2.78 18.03 17.98
N VAL A 153 3.15 17.08 17.12
CA VAL A 153 2.23 16.44 16.18
C VAL A 153 2.38 14.92 16.29
N PRO A 154 1.32 14.18 16.64
CA PRO A 154 1.36 12.73 16.58
C PRO A 154 1.48 12.25 15.13
N LEU A 155 2.04 11.06 14.91
CA LEU A 155 2.17 10.49 13.57
C LEU A 155 0.83 10.47 12.82
N THR A 156 0.79 11.14 11.68
CA THR A 156 -0.41 11.31 10.86
C THR A 156 -0.08 11.26 9.36
N LEU A 157 -1.08 10.94 8.55
CA LEU A 157 -1.04 11.11 7.08
C LEU A 157 -1.44 12.54 6.66
N ASP A 158 -1.98 13.33 7.60
CA ASP A 158 -2.35 14.72 7.36
C ASP A 158 -1.10 15.62 7.42
N HIS A 159 -0.47 15.78 6.26
CA HIS A 159 0.75 16.55 6.13
C HIS A 159 0.55 18.06 6.29
N ASP A 160 -0.66 18.57 6.08
CA ASP A 160 -0.95 19.98 6.26
C ASP A 160 -0.81 20.37 7.74
N VAL A 161 -1.29 19.52 8.65
CA VAL A 161 -1.12 19.70 10.11
C VAL A 161 0.35 19.69 10.52
N VAL A 162 1.14 18.79 9.92
CA VAL A 162 2.59 18.71 10.18
C VAL A 162 3.28 20.00 9.72
N ILE A 163 2.99 20.46 8.50
CA ILE A 163 3.57 21.69 7.93
C ILE A 163 3.18 22.91 8.77
N ASP A 164 1.91 23.04 9.14
CA ASP A 164 1.45 24.18 9.94
C ASP A 164 2.07 24.18 11.34
N SER A 165 2.24 23.02 11.95
CA SER A 165 2.96 22.88 13.21
C SER A 165 4.44 23.26 13.07
N LEU A 166 5.12 22.73 12.05
CA LEU A 166 6.51 23.07 11.74
C LEU A 166 6.67 24.58 11.61
N ARG A 167 5.80 25.28 10.87
CA ARG A 167 5.84 26.74 10.70
C ARG A 167 5.70 27.52 12.01
N GLN A 168 4.95 26.98 12.98
CA GLN A 168 4.69 27.62 14.27
C GLN A 168 5.81 27.40 15.30
N LEU A 169 6.75 26.48 15.05
CA LEU A 169 7.85 26.21 15.96
C LEU A 169 8.70 27.45 16.26
N ARG A 170 9.05 27.60 17.53
CA ARG A 170 9.89 28.68 18.07
C ARG A 170 10.95 28.07 18.97
N THR A 171 12.10 28.73 19.03
CA THR A 171 13.16 28.39 19.98
C THR A 171 12.63 28.46 21.41
N ALA A 172 13.14 27.58 22.28
CA ALA A 172 12.86 27.56 23.70
C ALA A 172 13.14 28.92 24.37
N GLU A 173 12.30 29.24 25.34
CA GLU A 173 12.51 30.37 26.24
C GLU A 173 13.66 30.03 27.22
N GLN A 174 14.30 31.05 27.80
CA GLN A 174 15.53 30.86 28.62
C GLN A 174 15.34 29.95 29.84
N ASN A 175 14.11 29.79 30.34
CA ASN A 175 13.73 28.90 31.44
C ASN A 175 13.61 27.42 31.04
N GLU A 176 13.55 27.13 29.74
CA GLU A 176 13.42 25.79 29.16
C GLU A 176 14.66 25.41 28.32
N ASP A 177 15.72 26.21 28.43
CA ASP A 177 16.96 26.00 27.68
C ASP A 177 17.74 24.79 28.23
N GLY A 178 18.31 24.02 27.31
CA GLY A 178 18.87 22.69 27.56
C GLY A 178 18.63 21.78 26.36
N THR A 179 19.24 20.61 26.37
CA THR A 179 19.23 19.65 25.27
C THR A 179 19.08 18.24 25.82
N ALA A 180 17.84 17.76 25.93
CA ALA A 180 17.47 16.43 26.42
C ALA A 180 17.29 15.44 25.26
N ILE A 181 18.40 15.02 24.65
CA ILE A 181 18.40 14.13 23.48
C ILE A 181 17.81 12.76 23.83
N GLY A 182 18.19 12.19 24.98
CA GLY A 182 17.74 10.86 25.36
C GLY A 182 16.24 10.77 25.60
N ASP A 183 15.66 11.74 26.31
CA ASP A 183 14.21 11.82 26.54
C ASP A 183 13.46 12.01 25.21
N ALA A 184 13.97 12.87 24.32
CA ALA A 184 13.38 13.11 23.01
C ALA A 184 13.40 11.86 22.11
N LEU A 185 14.52 11.12 22.11
CA LEU A 185 14.63 9.85 21.41
C LEU A 185 13.66 8.81 21.98
N ALA A 186 13.58 8.68 23.31
CA ALA A 186 12.67 7.74 23.95
C ALA A 186 11.21 8.03 23.61
N LEU A 187 10.81 9.31 23.69
CA LEU A 187 9.46 9.76 23.31
C LEU A 187 9.18 9.49 21.83
N GLY A 188 10.10 9.85 20.93
CA GLY A 188 9.93 9.62 19.49
C GLY A 188 9.81 8.13 19.14
N VAL A 189 10.61 7.27 19.78
CA VAL A 189 10.52 5.81 19.61
C VAL A 189 9.19 5.26 20.11
N GLU A 190 8.69 5.75 21.26
CA GLU A 190 7.38 5.37 21.79
C GLU A 190 6.26 5.70 20.79
N LYS A 191 6.25 6.94 20.27
CA LYS A 191 5.22 7.38 19.30
C LYS A 191 5.30 6.60 18.00
N LEU A 192 6.50 6.38 17.46
CA LEU A 192 6.72 5.57 16.26
C LEU A 192 6.22 4.15 16.42
N LYS A 193 6.55 3.51 17.55
CA LYS A 193 6.14 2.14 17.83
C LYS A 193 4.63 2.05 17.88
N ASP A 194 3.99 2.89 18.70
CA ASP A 194 2.55 2.88 18.91
C ASP A 194 1.78 3.17 17.60
N ALA A 195 2.17 4.19 16.85
CA ALA A 195 1.51 4.55 15.59
C ALA A 195 1.69 3.46 14.51
N ALA A 196 2.89 2.89 14.38
CA ALA A 196 3.13 1.85 13.40
C ALA A 196 2.40 0.55 13.74
N ASP A 197 2.31 0.20 15.03
CA ASP A 197 1.60 -0.99 15.47
C ASP A 197 0.08 -0.82 15.26
N ARG A 198 -0.47 0.37 15.53
CA ARG A 198 -1.87 0.73 15.21
C ARG A 198 -2.17 0.66 13.71
N ALA A 199 -1.35 1.30 12.88
CA ALA A 199 -1.53 1.31 11.42
C ALA A 199 -1.52 -0.11 10.82
N ASN A 200 -0.62 -0.97 11.31
CA ASN A 200 -0.57 -2.37 10.88
C ASN A 200 -1.78 -3.20 11.37
N ALA A 201 -2.36 -2.87 12.53
CA ALA A 201 -3.52 -3.57 13.08
C ALA A 201 -4.83 -3.24 12.33
N ASP A 202 -5.01 -1.98 11.91
CA ASP A 202 -6.19 -1.53 11.18
C ASP A 202 -6.28 -2.15 9.76
N GLY A 203 -5.13 -2.59 9.23
CA GLY A 203 -5.06 -3.32 7.97
C GLY A 203 -5.46 -2.47 6.75
N GLU A 204 -5.35 -1.15 6.86
CA GLU A 204 -5.47 -0.19 5.76
C GLU A 204 -4.09 0.19 5.20
N MET A 205 -3.09 0.30 6.09
CA MET A 205 -1.71 0.68 5.76
C MET A 205 -0.73 -0.36 6.31
N ARG A 206 0.37 -0.60 5.59
CA ARG A 206 1.46 -1.46 6.08
C ARG A 206 2.73 -0.64 6.25
N ILE A 207 3.18 -0.48 7.49
CA ILE A 207 4.42 0.22 7.80
C ILE A 207 5.59 -0.75 7.64
N ARG A 208 6.47 -0.46 6.67
CA ARG A 208 7.62 -1.31 6.33
C ARG A 208 8.88 -0.96 7.11
N SER A 209 9.05 0.32 7.42
CA SER A 209 10.22 0.86 8.11
C SER A 209 9.77 1.93 9.10
N LYS A 210 10.43 1.97 10.26
CA LYS A 210 10.24 2.97 11.32
C LYS A 210 11.54 3.78 11.41
N VAL A 211 11.45 5.08 11.19
CA VAL A 211 12.59 5.97 11.03
C VAL A 211 12.45 7.15 11.99
N LEU A 212 13.50 7.45 12.72
CA LEU A 212 13.58 8.62 13.57
C LEU A 212 14.67 9.54 13.04
N LEU A 213 14.30 10.78 12.72
CA LEU A 213 15.22 11.81 12.25
C LEU A 213 15.54 12.74 13.43
N LEU A 214 16.73 12.61 14.00
CA LEU A 214 17.21 13.48 15.07
C LEU A 214 17.94 14.67 14.44
N LEU A 215 17.47 15.89 14.67
CA LEU A 215 18.11 17.11 14.20
C LEU A 215 18.49 17.96 15.40
N THR A 216 19.80 18.11 15.63
CA THR A 216 20.36 18.81 16.80
C THR A 216 21.69 19.46 16.47
N ASP A 217 22.04 20.49 17.22
CA ASP A 217 23.31 21.18 17.12
C ASP A 217 24.16 21.10 18.40
N GLY A 218 23.69 20.36 19.41
CA GLY A 218 24.23 20.43 20.77
C GLY A 218 24.63 19.09 21.39
N GLU A 219 25.21 19.20 22.59
CA GLU A 219 25.56 18.08 23.45
C GLU A 219 24.37 17.76 24.38
N ASN A 220 24.17 16.49 24.73
CA ASN A 220 23.15 16.12 25.71
C ASN A 220 23.54 16.64 27.10
N ASN A 221 22.81 17.63 27.61
CA ASN A 221 23.12 18.31 28.88
C ASN A 221 21.92 18.38 29.86
N ALA A 222 20.76 17.87 29.43
CA ALA A 222 19.52 17.80 30.20
C ALA A 222 18.85 16.43 30.00
N GLY A 223 17.75 16.22 30.71
CA GLY A 223 16.96 14.99 30.64
C GLY A 223 17.36 13.93 31.68
N GLU A 224 16.52 12.90 31.79
CA GLU A 224 16.70 11.79 32.73
C GLU A 224 17.25 10.53 32.06
N ILE A 225 16.98 10.36 30.76
CA ILE A 225 17.39 9.19 29.98
C ILE A 225 18.69 9.49 29.25
N GLU A 226 19.66 8.58 29.37
CA GLU A 226 20.89 8.66 28.60
C GLU A 226 20.62 8.38 27.10
N PRO A 227 21.18 9.15 26.16
CA PRO A 227 20.94 8.95 24.73
C PRO A 227 21.26 7.54 24.25
N THR A 228 22.29 6.92 24.82
CA THR A 228 22.69 5.54 24.47
C THR A 228 21.66 4.48 24.91
N ASP A 229 20.95 4.71 26.02
CA ASP A 229 19.86 3.83 26.46
C ASP A 229 18.63 3.99 25.55
N ALA A 230 18.32 5.24 25.15
CA ALA A 230 17.27 5.50 24.18
C ALA A 230 17.56 4.87 22.80
N ALA A 231 18.82 4.84 22.35
CA ALA A 231 19.21 4.13 21.13
C ALA A 231 19.04 2.61 21.26
N GLN A 232 19.33 2.01 22.42
CA GLN A 232 19.04 0.59 22.65
C GLN A 232 17.54 0.30 22.59
N LEU A 233 16.71 1.20 23.13
CA LEU A 233 15.25 1.10 23.01
C LEU A 233 14.80 1.19 21.54
N ALA A 234 15.38 2.11 20.76
CA ALA A 234 15.11 2.25 19.33
C ALA A 234 15.43 0.95 18.58
N LEU A 235 16.62 0.37 18.83
CA LEU A 235 17.03 -0.91 18.24
C LEU A 235 16.07 -2.04 18.59
N ALA A 236 15.67 -2.15 19.87
CA ALA A 236 14.71 -3.16 20.32
C ALA A 236 13.32 -3.00 19.67
N CYS A 237 12.95 -1.77 19.30
CA CYS A 237 11.69 -1.46 18.61
C CYS A 237 11.79 -1.51 17.08
N GLY A 238 12.96 -1.82 16.52
CA GLY A 238 13.20 -1.83 15.08
C GLY A 238 13.15 -0.45 14.44
N VAL A 239 13.50 0.60 15.20
CA VAL A 239 13.55 2.00 14.73
C VAL A 239 14.99 2.34 14.37
N LYS A 240 15.19 2.87 13.16
CA LYS A 240 16.49 3.39 12.72
C LYS A 240 16.60 4.87 13.06
N ILE A 241 17.70 5.30 13.67
CA ILE A 241 17.97 6.70 13.97
C ILE A 241 18.90 7.28 12.90
N TYR A 242 18.45 8.29 12.17
CA TYR A 242 19.33 9.15 11.38
C TYR A 242 19.58 10.44 12.17
N ALA A 243 20.84 10.69 12.48
CA ALA A 243 21.24 11.87 13.26
C ALA A 243 21.83 12.92 12.32
N ILE A 244 21.33 14.14 12.40
CA ILE A 244 21.75 15.27 11.58
C ILE A 244 22.28 16.36 12.51
N GLY A 245 23.60 16.50 12.55
CA GLY A 245 24.28 17.56 13.29
C GLY A 245 24.24 18.86 12.50
N MET A 246 23.54 19.88 13.00
CA MET A 246 23.43 21.18 12.33
C MET A 246 24.43 22.20 12.85
N GLY A 247 25.19 22.83 11.95
CA GLY A 247 26.02 23.98 12.30
C GLY A 247 27.40 23.94 11.67
N THR A 248 27.98 25.13 11.55
CA THR A 248 29.36 25.33 11.09
C THR A 248 30.37 24.91 12.16
N LYS A 249 31.59 24.50 11.75
CA LYS A 249 32.67 24.18 12.69
C LYS A 249 33.29 25.48 13.22
N GLY A 250 33.39 25.60 14.55
CA GLY A 250 34.06 26.72 15.21
C GLY A 250 33.08 27.73 15.79
N LEU A 251 32.99 28.92 15.19
CA LEU A 251 32.21 30.03 15.70
C LEU A 251 30.97 30.26 14.81
N ALA A 252 29.82 30.46 15.45
CA ALA A 252 28.59 30.87 14.77
C ALA A 252 28.10 32.23 15.30
N PRO A 253 27.46 33.06 14.45
CA PRO A 253 26.92 34.35 14.85
C PRO A 253 25.60 34.17 15.61
N PHE A 254 25.55 34.64 16.86
CA PHE A 254 24.36 34.63 17.69
C PHE A 254 23.77 36.04 17.84
N PRO A 255 22.44 36.21 17.69
CA PRO A 255 21.78 37.49 17.88
C PRO A 255 21.66 37.82 19.37
N MET A 256 22.26 38.93 19.79
CA MET A 256 22.15 39.50 21.13
C MET A 256 21.35 40.80 21.07
N GLU A 257 20.31 40.91 21.89
CA GLU A 257 19.59 42.16 22.05
C GLU A 257 20.40 43.13 22.91
N THR A 258 20.74 44.29 22.35
CA THR A 258 21.39 45.38 23.08
C THR A 258 20.48 46.60 23.11
N PRO A 259 20.67 47.55 24.04
CA PRO A 259 19.92 48.82 24.05
C PRO A 259 20.00 49.64 22.75
N PHE A 260 20.94 49.30 21.86
CA PHE A 260 21.18 49.97 20.57
C PHE A 260 20.72 49.12 19.36
N GLY A 261 20.03 47.99 19.58
CA GLY A 261 19.55 47.06 18.55
C GLY A 261 20.18 45.67 18.64
N THR A 262 19.88 44.79 17.69
CA THR A 262 20.45 43.44 17.62
C THR A 262 21.90 43.49 17.16
N GLN A 263 22.81 42.93 17.95
CA GLN A 263 24.22 42.74 17.58
C GLN A 263 24.52 41.26 17.46
N PHE A 264 25.38 40.88 16.51
CA PHE A 264 25.80 39.49 16.36
C PHE A 264 27.12 39.27 17.08
N VAL A 265 27.14 38.29 17.99
CA VAL A 265 28.34 37.88 18.72
C VAL A 265 28.73 36.48 18.26
N GLN A 266 30.01 36.28 17.96
CA GLN A 266 30.54 34.97 17.60
C GLN A 266 30.66 34.12 18.86
N GLN A 267 29.94 33.01 18.92
CA GLN A 267 30.03 32.05 20.01
C GLN A 267 30.50 30.68 19.49
N PRO A 268 31.29 29.93 20.28
CA PRO A 268 31.70 28.59 19.91
C PRO A 268 30.49 27.66 19.89
N VAL A 269 30.43 26.81 18.86
CA VAL A 269 29.41 25.77 18.73
C VAL A 269 30.12 24.42 18.73
N ASN A 270 29.80 23.61 19.73
CA ASN A 270 30.25 22.24 19.84
C ASN A 270 29.09 21.31 19.51
N ILE A 271 29.37 20.33 18.66
CA ILE A 271 28.44 19.25 18.35
C ILE A 271 29.16 17.96 18.71
N ASP A 272 28.48 17.09 19.47
CA ASP A 272 28.99 15.77 19.81
C ASP A 272 28.83 14.80 18.61
N GLU A 273 29.71 14.95 17.60
CA GLU A 273 29.69 14.09 16.41
C GLU A 273 29.91 12.61 16.77
N GLU A 274 30.66 12.32 17.85
CA GLU A 274 30.93 10.95 18.30
C GLU A 274 29.65 10.29 18.83
N LEU A 275 28.93 10.98 19.72
CA LEU A 275 27.64 10.50 20.22
C LEU A 275 26.64 10.30 19.08
N LEU A 276 26.44 11.31 18.23
CA LEU A 276 25.46 11.23 17.13
C LEU A 276 25.81 10.11 16.12
N THR A 277 27.10 9.90 15.85
CA THR A 277 27.56 8.78 15.02
C THR A 277 27.27 7.44 15.67
N LYS A 278 27.51 7.32 16.99
CA LYS A 278 27.24 6.10 17.73
C LYS A 278 25.74 5.76 17.74
N LEU A 279 24.88 6.72 18.08
CA LEU A 279 23.42 6.52 18.14
C LEU A 279 22.84 6.04 16.80
N SER A 280 23.29 6.64 15.70
CA SER A 280 22.83 6.27 14.36
C SER A 280 23.38 4.93 13.91
N THR A 281 24.66 4.64 14.16
CA THR A 281 25.29 3.36 13.78
C THR A 281 24.70 2.18 14.56
N ASP A 282 24.50 2.35 15.88
CA ASP A 282 23.97 1.29 16.76
C ASP A 282 22.54 0.87 16.38
N THR A 283 21.78 1.76 15.73
CA THR A 283 20.40 1.52 15.29
C THR A 283 20.28 1.19 13.80
N GLY A 284 21.39 1.13 13.07
CA GLY A 284 21.41 0.84 11.62
C GLY A 284 20.99 2.01 10.72
N GLY A 285 20.97 3.23 11.26
CA GLY A 285 20.88 4.48 10.48
C GLY A 285 22.25 5.05 10.14
N GLN A 286 22.31 6.36 9.89
CA GLN A 286 23.55 7.07 9.52
C GLN A 286 23.60 8.47 10.15
N TYR A 287 24.81 8.92 10.45
CA TYR A 287 25.09 10.30 10.87
C TYR A 287 25.41 11.18 9.68
N PHE A 288 24.87 12.40 9.69
CA PHE A 288 25.14 13.42 8.71
C PHE A 288 25.48 14.75 9.38
N ARG A 289 26.36 15.52 8.74
CA ARG A 289 26.70 16.88 9.16
C ARG A 289 26.13 17.87 8.15
N ALA A 290 25.25 18.76 8.61
CA ALA A 290 24.70 19.86 7.82
C ALA A 290 25.42 21.17 8.18
N THR A 291 26.20 21.71 7.25
CA THR A 291 26.93 22.99 7.43
C THR A 291 26.20 24.18 6.84
N ASP A 292 25.26 23.92 5.94
CA ASP A 292 24.44 24.92 5.24
C ASP A 292 23.12 24.28 4.78
N THR A 293 22.20 25.11 4.28
CA THR A 293 20.86 24.67 3.84
C THR A 293 20.93 23.67 2.69
N ASP A 294 21.84 23.86 1.73
CA ASP A 294 21.97 22.97 0.57
C ASP A 294 22.46 21.57 0.98
N SER A 295 23.36 21.49 1.96
CA SER A 295 23.83 20.24 2.54
C SER A 295 22.70 19.52 3.28
N LEU A 296 21.83 20.26 3.98
CA LEU A 296 20.66 19.72 4.66
C LEU A 296 19.68 19.09 3.66
N VAL A 297 19.38 19.78 2.55
CA VAL A 297 18.52 19.23 1.48
C VAL A 297 19.08 17.92 0.93
N LYS A 298 20.38 17.86 0.61
CA LYS A 298 21.03 16.64 0.10
C LYS A 298 21.00 15.48 1.09
N ILE A 299 21.07 15.76 2.39
CA ILE A 299 20.96 14.74 3.44
C ILE A 299 19.55 14.14 3.41
N TYR A 300 18.51 14.96 3.37
CA TYR A 300 17.13 14.49 3.25
C TYR A 300 16.88 13.68 1.96
N GLU A 301 17.47 14.08 0.83
CA GLU A 301 17.44 13.31 -0.42
C GLU A 301 18.10 11.93 -0.26
N THR A 302 19.23 11.87 0.43
CA THR A 302 19.96 10.61 0.67
C THR A 302 19.14 9.66 1.55
N ILE A 303 18.53 10.18 2.62
CA ILE A 303 17.64 9.41 3.50
C ILE A 303 16.44 8.87 2.72
N ASP A 304 15.86 9.68 1.83
CA ASP A 304 14.75 9.24 0.98
C ASP A 304 15.13 8.03 0.11
N GLN A 305 16.31 8.06 -0.50
CA GLN A 305 16.80 6.97 -1.34
C GLN A 305 17.01 5.68 -0.53
N LEU A 306 17.61 5.79 0.66
CA LEU A 306 17.91 4.65 1.53
C LEU A 306 16.65 3.94 2.02
N GLU A 307 15.61 4.69 2.39
CA GLU A 307 14.38 4.09 2.89
C GLU A 307 13.48 3.60 1.76
N LYS A 308 13.50 4.23 0.58
CA LYS A 308 12.68 3.80 -0.56
C LYS A 308 13.18 2.51 -1.21
N SER A 309 14.49 2.27 -1.28
CA SER A 309 15.03 0.99 -1.76
C SER A 309 14.54 -0.22 -0.95
N ASN A 310 14.12 0.00 0.30
CA ASN A 310 13.55 -1.04 1.16
C ASN A 310 12.04 -1.28 0.95
N VAL A 311 11.34 -0.41 0.21
CA VAL A 311 9.86 -0.39 0.11
C VAL A 311 9.33 -0.78 -1.28
N GLU A 312 10.11 -0.71 -2.35
CA GLU A 312 9.59 -0.88 -3.74
C GLU A 312 9.24 -2.32 -4.20
N GLU A 313 9.18 -3.35 -3.33
CA GLU A 313 8.85 -4.72 -3.74
C GLU A 313 7.35 -5.10 -3.69
N GLN A 314 6.68 -4.94 -4.85
CA GLN A 314 5.50 -5.68 -5.37
C GLN A 314 4.13 -5.51 -4.65
N LYS A 315 2.97 -5.44 -5.31
CA LYS A 315 2.52 -6.17 -6.51
C LYS A 315 1.18 -5.58 -6.99
N LEU A 316 1.09 -5.20 -8.26
CA LEU A 316 -0.19 -4.87 -8.89
C LEU A 316 -0.86 -6.18 -9.33
N VAL A 317 -1.74 -6.72 -8.49
CA VAL A 317 -2.46 -7.96 -8.81
C VAL A 317 -3.59 -7.64 -9.79
N ARG A 318 -3.37 -7.95 -11.07
CA ARG A 318 -4.45 -7.95 -12.06
C ARG A 318 -5.34 -9.18 -11.88
N TYR A 319 -6.60 -8.94 -11.56
CA TYR A 319 -7.65 -9.96 -11.52
C TYR A 319 -7.84 -10.60 -12.89
N ARG A 320 -8.07 -11.92 -12.92
CA ARG A 320 -8.33 -12.68 -14.15
C ARG A 320 -9.71 -13.31 -14.08
N ASP A 321 -10.67 -12.71 -14.80
CA ASP A 321 -12.03 -13.21 -14.88
C ASP A 321 -12.14 -14.18 -16.07
N PHE A 322 -12.05 -15.49 -15.82
CA PHE A 322 -12.08 -16.51 -16.87
C PHE A 322 -13.44 -16.58 -17.61
N ALA A 323 -14.49 -15.96 -17.08
CA ALA A 323 -15.83 -16.00 -17.65
C ALA A 323 -16.09 -14.90 -18.70
N VAL A 324 -15.27 -13.83 -18.73
CA VAL A 324 -15.58 -12.61 -19.51
C VAL A 324 -14.61 -12.35 -20.65
N GLU A 325 -13.35 -12.81 -20.62
CA GLU A 325 -12.45 -12.56 -21.75
C GLU A 325 -13.02 -13.22 -23.02
N PRO A 326 -13.53 -12.41 -23.97
CA PRO A 326 -14.06 -12.93 -25.19
C PRO A 326 -12.87 -13.31 -26.07
N PHE A 327 -12.85 -14.54 -26.56
CA PHE A 327 -11.98 -14.80 -27.70
C PHE A 327 -12.61 -14.13 -28.91
N THR A 328 -11.88 -13.21 -29.54
CA THR A 328 -12.33 -12.53 -30.75
C THR A 328 -12.09 -13.44 -31.94
N LEU A 329 -13.18 -13.94 -32.53
CA LEU A 329 -13.13 -14.63 -33.82
C LEU A 329 -13.99 -13.84 -34.81
N ALA A 330 -13.37 -13.33 -35.88
CA ALA A 330 -14.06 -12.60 -36.95
C ALA A 330 -14.94 -11.41 -36.47
N GLY A 331 -14.48 -10.66 -35.46
CA GLY A 331 -15.16 -9.45 -34.98
C GLY A 331 -16.27 -9.67 -33.94
N PHE A 332 -16.59 -10.92 -33.60
CA PHE A 332 -17.55 -11.24 -32.54
C PHE A 332 -16.83 -11.70 -31.27
N SER A 333 -17.16 -11.05 -30.16
CA SER A 333 -16.67 -11.37 -28.82
C SER A 333 -17.61 -12.38 -28.16
N VAL A 334 -17.19 -13.64 -28.05
CA VAL A 334 -18.03 -14.72 -27.49
C VAL A 334 -17.36 -15.39 -26.30
N PRO A 335 -18.03 -15.50 -25.13
CA PRO A 335 -17.52 -16.25 -23.98
C PRO A 335 -17.27 -17.73 -24.33
N PRO A 336 -16.22 -18.38 -23.79
CA PRO A 336 -15.82 -19.74 -24.19
C PRO A 336 -16.92 -20.79 -23.92
N PHE A 337 -17.66 -20.67 -22.82
CA PHE A 337 -18.78 -21.55 -22.51
C PHE A 337 -19.98 -21.37 -23.47
N LEU A 338 -20.20 -20.14 -23.94
CA LEU A 338 -21.27 -19.83 -24.90
C LEU A 338 -20.91 -20.33 -26.30
N ALA A 339 -19.64 -20.19 -26.69
CA ALA A 339 -19.13 -20.74 -27.95
C ALA A 339 -19.27 -22.28 -27.98
N LEU A 340 -18.91 -22.97 -26.90
CA LEU A 340 -19.06 -24.43 -26.81
C LEU A 340 -20.53 -24.86 -26.88
N ALA A 341 -21.43 -24.15 -26.20
CA ALA A 341 -22.86 -24.43 -26.27
C ALA A 341 -23.44 -24.25 -27.69
N LEU A 342 -23.02 -23.19 -28.39
CA LEU A 342 -23.46 -22.91 -29.75
C LEU A 342 -22.96 -23.98 -30.73
N ILE A 343 -21.70 -24.43 -30.60
CA ILE A 343 -21.15 -25.54 -31.39
C ILE A 343 -21.98 -26.81 -31.18
N LEU A 344 -22.31 -27.16 -29.93
CA LEU A 344 -23.11 -28.34 -29.62
C LEU A 344 -24.52 -28.26 -30.21
N LEU A 345 -25.14 -27.08 -30.21
CA LEU A 345 -26.45 -26.85 -30.82
C LEU A 345 -26.39 -26.96 -32.35
N CYS A 346 -25.34 -26.43 -32.99
CA CYS A 346 -25.12 -26.60 -34.43
C CYS A 346 -24.94 -28.07 -34.82
N VAL A 347 -24.17 -28.83 -34.04
CA VAL A 347 -23.99 -30.28 -34.26
C VAL A 347 -25.31 -31.04 -34.10
N GLU A 348 -26.14 -30.66 -33.13
CA GLU A 348 -27.46 -31.23 -32.90
C GLU A 348 -28.42 -30.96 -34.08
N LEU A 349 -28.48 -29.71 -34.57
CA LEU A 349 -29.28 -29.35 -35.75
C LEU A 349 -28.81 -30.09 -37.00
N PHE A 350 -27.49 -30.20 -37.20
CA PHE A 350 -26.94 -30.93 -38.34
C PHE A 350 -27.30 -32.42 -38.29
N LEU A 351 -27.14 -33.05 -37.13
CA LEU A 351 -27.45 -34.48 -36.95
C LEU A 351 -28.95 -34.77 -37.08
N SER A 352 -29.81 -33.89 -36.56
CA SER A 352 -31.27 -34.05 -36.63
C SER A 352 -31.84 -33.83 -38.02
N HIS A 353 -31.22 -32.99 -38.85
CA HIS A 353 -31.67 -32.75 -40.23
C HIS A 353 -31.05 -33.68 -41.28
N THR A 354 -29.89 -34.28 -41.02
CA THR A 354 -29.19 -35.14 -42.00
C THR A 354 -29.37 -36.63 -41.73
N ARG A 355 -28.68 -37.18 -40.71
CA ARG A 355 -28.53 -38.64 -40.51
C ARG A 355 -29.50 -39.23 -39.49
N LEU A 356 -30.01 -38.44 -38.54
CA LEU A 356 -30.90 -38.89 -37.46
C LEU A 356 -32.28 -38.23 -37.53
N ARG A 357 -32.76 -37.98 -38.76
CA ARG A 357 -34.06 -37.36 -39.01
C ARG A 357 -35.20 -38.24 -38.49
N VAL A 358 -36.02 -37.65 -37.61
CA VAL A 358 -37.28 -38.25 -37.18
C VAL A 358 -38.36 -37.71 -38.09
N LEU A 359 -38.88 -38.55 -38.97
CA LEU A 359 -40.10 -38.24 -39.72
C LEU A 359 -41.30 -38.38 -38.74
N PRO A 360 -42.21 -37.40 -38.69
CA PRO A 360 -43.38 -37.43 -37.81
C PRO A 360 -44.34 -38.59 -38.13
#